data_AF-A0A8T6TQQ1-F1
#
_entry.id   AF-A0A8T6TQQ1-F1
#
_cell.length_a   1.000
_cell.length_b   1.000
_cell.length_c   1.000
_cell.angle_alpha   90.00
_cell.angle_beta   90.00
_cell.angle_gamma   90.00
#
_symmetry.space_group_name_H-M   'P 1'
#
loop_
_entity.id
_entity.type
_entity.pdbx_description
1 polymer ?
#
loop_
_entity_poly.entity_id
_entity_poly.type
_entity_poly.pdbx_seq_one_letter_code
_entity_poly.pdbx_strand_id
1 'polypeptide(L)' 'KVAVIDDDSPTFGEDLSDSEALRNHIFHFDVEYGDNIGVVELRCEWWFGEGEHLNETVPLDTRIAIDVPPHPEGALRYL' A
#
# COMPACT_ATOMS: atom_id res chain seq x y z
N LYS A 1 1.63 29.30 -22.59
CA LYS A 1 1.36 28.33 -21.49
C LYS A 1 2.70 28.05 -20.82
N VAL A 2 2.85 28.38 -19.55
CA VAL A 2 4.05 28.04 -18.77
C VAL A 2 3.86 26.61 -18.25
N ALA A 3 4.87 25.76 -18.39
CA ALA A 3 4.85 24.41 -17.81
C ALA A 3 5.20 24.55 -16.32
N VAL A 4 4.35 24.03 -15.44
CA VAL A 4 4.72 23.79 -14.04
C VAL A 4 5.49 22.48 -14.04
N ILE A 5 6.74 22.51 -13.61
CA ILE A 5 7.54 21.31 -13.37
C ILE A 5 7.48 21.12 -11.86
N ASP A 6 6.94 19.98 -11.45
CA ASP A 6 6.98 19.56 -10.06
C ASP A 6 8.30 18.86 -9.76
N ASP A 7 8.92 19.19 -8.64
CA ASP A 7 10.19 18.63 -8.15
C ASP A 7 10.07 18.21 -6.67
N ASP A 8 8.88 18.34 -6.09
CA ASP A 8 8.60 17.88 -4.73
C ASP A 8 8.23 16.39 -4.76
N SER A 9 8.66 15.65 -3.74
CA SER A 9 8.30 14.24 -3.60
C SER A 9 6.96 14.11 -2.88
N PRO A 10 6.12 13.14 -3.27
CA PRO A 10 4.94 12.79 -2.50
C PRO A 10 5.29 12.43 -1.05
N THR A 11 4.32 12.62 -0.18
CA THR A 11 4.45 12.33 1.25
C THR A 11 3.42 11.31 1.69
N PHE A 12 3.82 10.42 2.60
CA PHE A 12 2.92 9.52 3.31
C PHE A 12 2.42 10.19 4.60
N GLY A 13 1.14 9.98 4.90
CA GLY A 13 0.45 10.40 6.11
C GLY A 13 0.17 9.21 7.03
N GLU A 14 -1.05 9.12 7.54
CA GLU A 14 -1.48 8.04 8.42
C GLU A 14 -1.66 6.71 7.67
N ASP A 15 -1.25 5.61 8.30
CA ASP A 15 -1.57 4.26 7.86
C ASP A 15 -2.98 3.91 8.31
N LEU A 16 -3.86 3.67 7.33
CA LEU A 16 -5.27 3.36 7.51
C LEU A 16 -5.58 1.87 7.26
N SER A 17 -4.54 1.04 7.15
CA SER A 17 -4.67 -0.40 6.94
C SER A 17 -5.39 -1.10 8.09
N ASP A 18 -5.94 -2.29 7.83
CA ASP A 18 -6.54 -3.11 8.88
C ASP A 18 -5.52 -3.38 10.00
N SER A 19 -5.98 -3.39 11.26
CA SER A 19 -5.07 -3.51 12.41
C SER A 19 -4.46 -4.92 12.58
N GLU A 20 -5.11 -5.95 12.04
CA GLU A 20 -4.69 -7.35 12.20
C GLU A 20 -4.96 -8.18 10.93
N ALA A 21 -3.95 -8.92 10.47
CA ALA A 21 -4.07 -9.88 9.38
C ALA A 21 -4.50 -11.26 9.90
N LEU A 22 -5.81 -11.51 9.92
CA LEU A 22 -6.39 -12.78 10.38
C LEU A 22 -6.42 -13.83 9.27
N ARG A 23 -6.07 -15.08 9.60
CA ARG A 23 -6.11 -16.21 8.65
C ARG A 23 -7.50 -16.37 8.02
N ASN A 24 -7.55 -16.61 6.71
CA ASN A 24 -8.78 -16.73 5.90
C ASN A 24 -9.69 -15.50 5.97
N HIS A 25 -9.12 -14.33 6.26
CA HIS A 25 -9.84 -13.05 6.19
C HIS A 25 -9.16 -12.16 5.16
N ILE A 26 -9.93 -11.20 4.67
CA ILE A 26 -9.41 -10.15 3.81
C ILE A 26 -8.69 -9.13 4.68
N PHE A 27 -7.50 -8.72 4.26
CA PHE A 27 -6.76 -7.60 4.82
C PHE A 27 -6.75 -6.45 3.80
N HIS A 28 -7.07 -5.24 4.24
CA HIS A 28 -7.04 -4.04 3.42
C HIS A 28 -5.82 -3.18 3.74
N PHE A 29 -5.08 -2.80 2.69
CA PHE A 29 -4.01 -1.81 2.76
C PHE A 29 -4.55 -0.44 2.40
N ASP A 30 -4.34 0.55 3.25
CA ASP A 30 -4.79 1.91 3.03
C ASP A 30 -3.84 2.90 3.70
N VAL A 31 -3.61 4.05 3.08
CA VAL A 31 -2.66 5.05 3.57
C VAL A 31 -3.06 6.42 3.08
N GLU A 32 -2.97 7.43 3.94
CA GLU A 32 -3.06 8.81 3.50
C GLU A 32 -1.79 9.17 2.72
N TYR A 33 -1.95 9.86 1.60
CA TYR A 33 -0.83 10.41 0.84
C TYR A 33 -1.20 11.77 0.29
N GLY A 34 -0.17 12.59 0.07
CA GLY A 34 -0.35 13.94 -0.44
C GLY A 34 0.85 14.39 -1.23
N ASP A 35 0.56 15.20 -2.24
CA ASP A 35 1.56 15.89 -3.03
C ASP A 35 1.01 17.26 -3.46
N ASN A 36 1.89 18.25 -3.66
CA ASN A 36 1.53 19.64 -3.96
C ASN A 36 0.86 19.79 -5.35
N ILE A 37 1.18 18.89 -6.30
CA ILE A 37 0.75 18.93 -7.70
C ILE A 37 0.03 17.63 -8.09
N GLY A 38 0.15 16.59 -7.27
CA GLY A 38 -0.70 15.42 -7.27
C GLY A 38 0.12 14.13 -7.36
N VAL A 39 -0.33 13.11 -6.66
CA VAL A 39 0.25 11.77 -6.78
C VAL A 39 -0.20 11.16 -8.10
N VAL A 40 0.71 10.50 -8.81
CA VAL A 40 0.43 9.83 -10.10
C VAL A 40 0.44 8.31 -10.00
N GLU A 41 1.13 7.77 -9.00
CA GLU A 41 1.25 6.35 -8.74
C GLU A 41 1.47 6.11 -7.24
N LEU A 42 0.78 5.12 -6.70
CA LEU A 42 1.06 4.54 -5.39
C LEU A 42 1.40 3.06 -5.59
N ARG A 43 2.36 2.54 -4.85
CA ARG A 43 2.74 1.13 -4.88
C ARG A 43 2.74 0.58 -3.48
N CYS A 44 2.19 -0.62 -3.32
CA CYS A 44 2.22 -1.37 -2.07
C CYS A 44 3.03 -2.64 -2.28
N GLU A 45 3.98 -2.91 -1.39
CA GLU A 45 4.73 -4.16 -1.35
C GLU A 45 4.38 -4.90 -0.06
N TRP A 46 4.12 -6.22 -0.13
CA TRP A 46 3.79 -7.02 1.05
C TRP A 46 4.36 -8.44 0.98
N TRP A 47 4.54 -9.05 2.15
CA TRP A 47 5.03 -10.42 2.29
C TRP A 47 4.65 -11.03 3.65
N PHE A 48 4.74 -12.36 3.74
CA PHE A 48 4.52 -13.10 4.99
C PHE A 48 5.84 -13.70 5.47
N GLY A 49 6.28 -13.36 6.69
CA GLY A 49 7.51 -13.91 7.27
C GLY A 49 8.76 -13.58 6.45
N GLU A 50 9.45 -14.62 5.98
CA GLU A 50 10.63 -14.54 5.09
C GLU A 50 10.27 -15.00 3.65
N GLY A 51 8.97 -15.07 3.34
CA GLY A 51 8.46 -15.50 2.04
C GLY A 51 8.70 -14.48 0.93
N GLU A 52 8.12 -14.75 -0.24
CA GLU A 52 8.24 -13.87 -1.41
C GLU A 52 7.58 -12.51 -1.18
N HIS A 53 8.26 -11.47 -1.66
CA HIS A 53 7.75 -10.11 -1.73
C HIS A 53 6.87 -9.93 -2.96
N LEU A 54 5.63 -9.55 -2.74
CA LEU A 54 4.65 -9.22 -3.77
C LEU A 54 4.49 -7.71 -3.79
N ASN A 55 4.31 -7.11 -4.98
CA ASN A 55 4.02 -5.69 -5.10
C ASN A 55 2.98 -5.43 -6.17
N GLU A 56 2.15 -4.42 -5.93
CA GLU A 56 1.14 -3.96 -6.87
C GLU A 56 1.06 -2.43 -6.90
N THR A 57 0.71 -1.91 -8.08
CA THR A 57 0.34 -0.50 -8.23
C THR A 57 -1.09 -0.30 -7.74
N VAL A 58 -1.27 0.58 -6.76
CA VAL A 58 -2.55 0.95 -6.16
C VAL A 58 -3.18 2.07 -7.00
N PRO A 59 -4.41 1.91 -7.51
CA PRO A 59 -5.15 3.02 -8.08
C PRO A 59 -5.43 4.11 -7.01
N LEU A 60 -5.22 5.38 -7.33
CA LEU A 60 -5.25 6.50 -6.37
C LEU A 60 -6.62 6.83 -5.73
N ASP A 61 -7.67 6.10 -6.09
CA ASP A 61 -9.00 6.25 -5.51
C ASP A 61 -9.49 4.93 -4.85
N THR A 62 -8.58 3.97 -4.63
CA THR A 62 -8.91 2.68 -4.04
C THR A 62 -7.84 2.23 -3.04
N ARG A 63 -8.24 1.26 -2.21
CA ARG A 63 -7.37 0.44 -1.39
C ARG A 63 -7.11 -0.91 -2.03
N ILE A 64 -5.98 -1.54 -1.71
CA ILE A 64 -5.71 -2.94 -2.09
C ILE A 64 -6.28 -3.87 -1.01
N ALA A 65 -6.80 -5.00 -1.44
CA ALA A 65 -7.30 -6.06 -0.57
C ALA A 65 -6.64 -7.38 -0.94
N ILE A 66 -6.15 -8.11 0.06
CA ILE A 66 -5.57 -9.45 -0.13
C ILE A 66 -6.28 -10.48 0.75
N ASP A 67 -6.38 -11.70 0.26
CA ASP A 67 -6.78 -12.85 1.06
C ASP A 67 -5.59 -13.34 1.89
N VAL A 68 -5.69 -13.26 3.22
CA VAL A 68 -4.67 -13.84 4.09
C VAL A 68 -4.80 -15.36 4.06
N PRO A 69 -3.76 -16.11 3.67
CA PRO A 69 -3.84 -17.55 3.51
C PRO A 69 -4.13 -18.25 4.85
N PRO A 70 -4.65 -19.49 4.84
CA PRO A 70 -4.90 -20.26 6.05
C PRO A 70 -3.61 -20.56 6.83
N HIS A 71 -2.49 -20.69 6.12
CA HIS A 71 -1.17 -21.01 6.69
C HIS A 71 -0.13 -20.03 6.12
N PRO A 72 -0.09 -18.77 6.60
CA PRO A 72 0.93 -17.82 6.18
C PRO A 72 2.29 -18.25 6.73
N GLU A 73 3.36 -18.02 5.96
CA GLU A 73 4.74 -18.34 6.35
C GLU A 73 5.26 -17.49 7.52
N GLY A 74 4.48 -16.50 7.96
CA GLY A 74 4.76 -15.68 9.13
C GLY A 74 3.75 -14.55 9.29
N ALA A 75 4.13 -13.54 10.07
CA ALA A 75 3.35 -12.30 10.16
C ALA A 75 3.38 -11.55 8.82
N LEU A 76 2.26 -10.91 8.47
CA LEU A 76 2.17 -9.97 7.35
C LEU A 76 3.05 -8.76 7.63
N ARG A 77 3.77 -8.29 6.61
CA ARG A 77 4.53 -7.04 6.58
C ARG A 77 4.26 -6.34 5.25
N TYR A 78 4.32 -5.01 5.24
CA TYR A 78 4.12 -4.21 4.04
C TYR A 78 4.90 -2.89 4.08
N LEU A 79 5.06 -2.29 2.90
CA LEU A 79 5.71 -1.02 2.61
C LEU A 79 4.91 -0.23 1.57
#